data_AF-A0A533VYW8-F1
#
_entry.id   AF-A0A533VYW8-F1
#
_cell.length_a   1.000
_cell.length_b   1.000
_cell.length_c   1.000
_cell.angle_alpha   90.00
_cell.angle_beta   90.00
_cell.angle_gamma   90.00
#
_symmetry.space_group_name_H-M   'P 1'
#
loop_
_entity.id
_entity.type
_entity.pdbx_description
1 polymer ?
#
loop_
_entity_poly.entity_id
_entity_poly.type
_entity_poly.pdbx_seq_one_letter_code
_entity_poly.pdbx_strand_id
1 'polypeptide(L)'
;MPLRYLLRLASDSFRSREGFLRGVRSLSASVGGSVRNPKWTSYGALEVDVFVNSRPDFDLLRAALEPLSKIEFVHDLSEAPPHKSKEETISEARSYFNSERFWEAHETLEALWRVSSGDEKLLLQGLILVCAAFVHHQKSEEETGQSVLRRASRQLNWPHRGYEGIDLERLRRRVQNVLNTKRFRVFWI
;
A
#
# COMPACT_ATOMS: atom_id res chain seq x y z
N MET A 1 16.80 -12.57 -12.45
CA MET A 1 15.79 -12.42 -11.38
C MET A 1 14.45 -12.19 -12.05
N PRO A 2 13.33 -12.73 -11.52
CA PRO A 2 12.01 -12.43 -12.06
C PRO A 2 11.71 -10.93 -11.91
N LEU A 3 11.02 -10.36 -12.90
CA LEU A 3 10.47 -9.01 -12.81
C LEU A 3 9.33 -9.01 -11.79
N ARG A 4 9.18 -7.92 -11.03
CA ARG A 4 8.13 -7.76 -10.03
C ARG A 4 7.25 -6.57 -10.39
N TYR A 5 5.97 -6.82 -10.55
CA TYR A 5 4.95 -5.80 -10.77
C TYR A 5 4.00 -5.74 -9.58
N LEU A 6 3.65 -4.55 -9.13
CA LEU A 6 2.50 -4.35 -8.26
C LEU A 6 1.30 -4.00 -9.14
N LEU A 7 0.22 -4.76 -8.99
CA LEU A 7 -0.97 -4.66 -9.82
C LEU A 7 -2.18 -4.46 -8.93
N ARG A 8 -3.04 -3.49 -9.28
CA ARG A 8 -4.37 -3.36 -8.68
C ARG A 8 -5.47 -3.59 -9.70
N LEU A 9 -6.38 -4.49 -9.35
CA LEU A 9 -7.49 -4.96 -10.16
C LEU A 9 -8.81 -4.64 -9.44
N ALA A 10 -9.62 -3.78 -10.03
CA ALA A 10 -10.99 -3.52 -9.60
C ALA A 10 -11.96 -4.27 -10.51
N SER A 11 -12.97 -4.90 -9.92
CA SER A 11 -13.98 -5.57 -10.71
C SER A 11 -15.33 -5.54 -10.03
N ASP A 12 -16.33 -5.29 -10.86
CA ASP A 12 -17.74 -5.27 -10.48
C ASP A 12 -18.39 -6.66 -10.62
N SER A 13 -17.66 -7.66 -11.14
CA SER A 13 -18.24 -8.88 -11.71
C SER A 13 -17.97 -10.20 -10.96
N PHE A 14 -17.28 -10.17 -9.81
CA PHE A 14 -16.91 -11.42 -9.12
C PHE A 14 -17.87 -11.86 -8.01
N ARG A 15 -18.18 -13.16 -8.01
CA ARG A 15 -19.01 -13.83 -7.01
C ARG A 15 -18.35 -13.93 -5.62
N SER A 16 -17.01 -13.94 -5.54
CA SER A 16 -16.24 -13.93 -4.28
C SER A 16 -14.78 -13.48 -4.46
N ARG A 17 -14.19 -12.89 -3.40
CA ARG A 17 -12.79 -12.45 -3.34
C ARG A 17 -11.80 -13.59 -3.62
N GLU A 18 -12.02 -14.74 -3.00
CA GLU A 18 -11.14 -15.90 -3.18
C GLU A 18 -11.21 -16.47 -4.59
N GLY A 19 -12.40 -16.51 -5.20
CA GLY A 19 -12.58 -16.97 -6.57
C GLY A 19 -11.81 -16.08 -7.55
N PHE A 20 -11.89 -14.76 -7.35
CA PHE A 20 -11.14 -13.83 -8.17
C PHE A 20 -9.62 -14.01 -8.03
N LEU A 21 -9.11 -14.06 -6.80
CA LEU A 21 -7.68 -14.27 -6.55
C LEU A 21 -7.18 -15.60 -7.14
N ARG A 22 -7.98 -16.68 -7.09
CA ARG A 22 -7.65 -17.94 -7.75
C ARG A 22 -7.55 -17.78 -9.27
N GLY A 23 -8.49 -17.08 -9.90
CA GLY A 23 -8.45 -16.79 -11.34
C GLY A 23 -7.19 -16.01 -11.74
N VAL A 24 -6.86 -14.94 -11.00
CA VAL A 24 -5.64 -14.14 -11.24
C VAL A 24 -4.38 -15.01 -11.09
N ARG A 25 -4.32 -15.89 -10.07
CA ARG A 25 -3.22 -16.85 -9.90
C ARG A 25 -3.11 -17.83 -11.07
N SER A 26 -4.22 -18.39 -11.54
CA SER A 26 -4.24 -19.32 -12.67
C SER A 26 -3.78 -18.67 -13.97
N LEU A 27 -4.23 -17.44 -14.26
CA LEU A 27 -3.77 -16.69 -15.43
C LEU A 27 -2.28 -16.35 -15.34
N SER A 28 -1.81 -15.90 -14.17
CA SER A 28 -0.38 -15.65 -13.97
C SER A 28 0.46 -16.92 -14.15
N ALA A 29 -0.02 -18.07 -13.64
CA ALA A 29 0.66 -19.35 -13.84
C ALA A 29 0.72 -19.78 -15.31
N SER A 30 -0.31 -19.47 -16.14
CA SER A 30 -0.31 -19.81 -17.57
C SER A 30 0.76 -19.09 -18.39
N VAL A 31 1.29 -17.96 -17.90
CA VAL A 31 2.43 -17.25 -18.50
C VAL A 31 3.75 -17.54 -17.77
N GLY A 32 3.79 -18.58 -16.94
CA GLY A 32 4.97 -18.93 -16.12
C GLY A 32 5.25 -17.97 -14.97
N GLY A 33 4.27 -17.15 -14.57
CA GLY A 33 4.36 -16.21 -13.46
C GLY A 33 3.80 -16.73 -12.14
N SER A 34 3.88 -15.90 -11.10
CA SER A 34 3.26 -16.17 -9.81
C SER A 34 2.71 -14.90 -9.14
N VAL A 35 1.68 -15.06 -8.31
CA VAL A 35 0.98 -13.98 -7.62
C VAL A 35 1.10 -14.14 -6.10
N ARG A 36 1.57 -13.11 -5.40
CA ARG A 36 1.79 -13.11 -3.95
C ARG A 36 1.23 -11.86 -3.28
N ASN A 37 1.24 -11.86 -1.94
CA ASN A 37 0.85 -10.74 -1.09
C ASN A 37 -0.50 -10.08 -1.48
N PRO A 38 -1.59 -10.85 -1.58
CA PRO A 38 -2.90 -10.30 -1.87
C PRO A 38 -3.33 -9.34 -0.76
N LYS A 39 -3.83 -8.19 -1.17
CA LYS A 39 -4.33 -7.10 -0.32
C LYS A 39 -5.65 -6.62 -0.91
N TRP A 40 -6.63 -6.34 -0.07
CA TRP A 40 -7.96 -5.89 -0.52
C TRP A 40 -8.23 -4.48 -0.04
N THR A 41 -8.62 -3.60 -0.95
CA THR A 41 -9.08 -2.26 -0.60
C THR A 41 -10.45 -2.30 0.07
N SER A 42 -10.81 -1.20 0.73
CA SER A 42 -12.12 -1.04 1.38
C SER A 42 -13.28 -1.09 0.38
N TYR A 43 -13.04 -0.68 -0.87
CA TYR A 43 -14.00 -0.74 -1.98
C TYR A 43 -13.92 -2.06 -2.79
N GLY A 44 -13.08 -3.01 -2.39
CA GLY A 44 -13.09 -4.38 -2.94
C GLY A 44 -12.13 -4.66 -4.09
N ALA A 45 -11.25 -3.71 -4.46
CA ALA A 45 -10.18 -3.99 -5.43
C ALA A 45 -9.09 -4.88 -4.82
N LEU A 46 -8.51 -5.73 -5.66
CA LEU A 46 -7.41 -6.63 -5.33
C LEU A 46 -6.08 -5.99 -5.72
N GLU A 47 -5.16 -5.85 -4.78
CA GLU A 47 -3.77 -5.50 -5.03
C GLU A 47 -2.86 -6.71 -4.78
N VAL A 48 -1.97 -7.01 -5.72
CA VAL A 48 -1.09 -8.18 -5.67
C VAL A 48 0.30 -7.88 -6.22
N ASP A 49 1.30 -8.59 -5.68
CA ASP A 49 2.60 -8.71 -6.32
C ASP A 49 2.55 -9.79 -7.40
N VAL A 50 2.95 -9.46 -8.62
CA VAL A 50 3.06 -10.35 -9.76
C VAL A 50 4.53 -10.52 -10.12
N PHE A 51 4.99 -11.77 -10.19
CA PHE A 51 6.34 -12.13 -10.58
C PHE A 51 6.30 -12.85 -11.93
N VAL A 52 7.05 -12.37 -12.92
CA VAL A 52 7.15 -12.98 -14.25
C VAL A 52 8.60 -13.02 -14.73
N ASN A 53 8.89 -13.77 -15.79
CA ASN A 53 10.26 -13.93 -16.29
C ASN A 53 10.66 -12.81 -17.27
N SER A 54 9.69 -12.19 -17.95
CA SER A 54 9.94 -11.16 -18.95
C SER A 54 8.79 -10.14 -19.05
N ARG A 55 9.06 -8.98 -19.66
CA ARG A 55 8.03 -7.96 -19.94
C ARG A 55 6.92 -8.49 -20.87
N PRO A 56 7.22 -9.23 -21.96
CA PRO A 56 6.19 -9.86 -22.79
C PRO A 56 5.25 -10.81 -22.02
N ASP A 57 5.77 -11.56 -21.04
CA ASP A 57 4.91 -12.42 -20.20
C ASP A 57 3.94 -11.58 -19.35
N PHE A 58 4.40 -10.43 -18.85
CA PHE A 58 3.54 -9.48 -18.14
C PHE A 58 2.49 -8.88 -19.06
N ASP A 59 2.87 -8.46 -20.27
CA ASP A 59 1.95 -7.88 -21.25
C ASP A 59 0.86 -8.88 -21.66
N LEU A 60 1.23 -10.15 -21.84
CA LEU A 60 0.27 -11.22 -22.11
C LEU A 60 -0.69 -11.45 -20.94
N LEU A 61 -0.17 -11.50 -19.71
CA LEU A 61 -1.01 -11.60 -18.50
C LEU A 61 -1.96 -10.41 -18.37
N ARG A 62 -1.45 -9.19 -18.60
CA ARG A 62 -2.24 -7.97 -18.55
C ARG A 62 -3.39 -8.02 -19.55
N ALA A 63 -3.10 -8.38 -20.81
CA ALA A 63 -4.11 -8.54 -21.85
C ALA A 63 -5.17 -9.59 -21.48
N ALA A 64 -4.79 -10.68 -20.78
CA ALA A 64 -5.72 -11.68 -20.30
C ALA A 64 -6.58 -11.21 -19.11
N LEU A 65 -6.10 -10.25 -18.32
CA LEU A 65 -6.82 -9.69 -17.15
C LEU A 65 -7.77 -8.55 -17.52
N GLU A 66 -7.48 -7.78 -18.57
CA GLU A 66 -8.28 -6.62 -19.01
C GLU A 66 -9.77 -6.94 -19.24
N PRO A 67 -10.15 -8.09 -19.85
CA PRO A 67 -11.56 -8.47 -20.00
C PRO A 67 -12.27 -8.84 -18.68
N LEU A 68 -11.51 -9.20 -17.65
CA LEU A 68 -12.05 -9.73 -16.38
C LEU A 68 -12.16 -8.66 -15.30
N SER A 69 -11.34 -7.62 -15.38
CA SER A 69 -11.26 -6.57 -14.37
C SER A 69 -10.65 -5.31 -14.94
N LYS A 70 -11.06 -4.16 -14.40
CA LYS A 70 -10.37 -2.90 -14.63
C LYS A 70 -9.02 -2.94 -13.92
N ILE A 71 -7.95 -2.77 -14.68
CA ILE A 71 -6.61 -2.54 -14.13
C ILE A 71 -6.54 -1.08 -13.69
N GLU A 72 -6.54 -0.82 -12.39
CA GLU A 72 -6.50 0.54 -11.85
C GLU A 72 -5.11 1.14 -11.92
N PHE A 73 -4.07 0.34 -11.65
CA PHE A 73 -2.70 0.72 -11.88
C PHE A 73 -1.78 -0.50 -12.04
N VAL A 74 -0.62 -0.22 -12.63
CA VAL A 74 0.55 -1.10 -12.67
C VAL A 74 1.75 -0.29 -12.20
N HIS A 75 2.58 -0.87 -11.33
CA HIS A 75 3.87 -0.32 -10.96
C HIS A 75 4.95 -1.38 -11.18
N ASP A 76 5.93 -1.09 -12.04
CA ASP A 76 7.11 -1.93 -12.22
C ASP A 76 8.09 -1.70 -11.05
N LEU A 77 8.20 -2.67 -10.15
CA LEU A 77 9.11 -2.61 -9.00
C LEU A 77 10.52 -3.11 -9.35
N SER A 78 10.78 -3.42 -10.62
CA SER A 78 12.11 -3.79 -11.11
C SER A 78 12.94 -2.55 -11.45
N GLU A 79 12.30 -1.38 -11.55
CA GLU A 79 12.96 -0.11 -11.85
C GLU A 79 13.31 0.64 -10.57
N ALA A 80 14.46 1.31 -10.58
CA ALA A 80 14.83 2.18 -9.46
C ALA A 80 13.89 3.40 -9.43
N PRO A 81 13.37 3.79 -8.26
CA PRO A 81 12.55 4.98 -8.16
C PRO A 81 13.38 6.22 -8.54
N PRO A 82 12.78 7.21 -9.21
CA PRO A 82 13.48 8.43 -9.57
C PRO A 82 13.89 9.22 -8.32
N HIS A 83 14.95 10.03 -8.44
CA HIS A 83 15.31 10.99 -7.41
C HIS A 83 14.23 12.07 -7.30
N LYS A 84 13.77 12.32 -6.07
CA LYS A 84 12.73 13.29 -5.73
C LYS A 84 13.17 14.11 -4.53
N SER A 85 12.71 15.36 -4.45
CA SER A 85 12.82 16.15 -3.23
C SER A 85 12.04 15.51 -2.08
N LYS A 86 12.29 15.97 -0.85
CA LYS A 86 11.58 15.51 0.34
C LYS A 86 10.08 15.82 0.23
N GLU A 87 9.77 17.04 -0.21
CA GLU A 87 8.42 17.57 -0.36
C GLU A 87 7.62 16.75 -1.38
N GLU A 88 8.22 16.44 -2.54
CA GLU A 88 7.62 15.58 -3.56
C GLU A 88 7.39 14.16 -3.05
N THR A 89 8.38 13.60 -2.33
CA THR A 89 8.30 12.24 -1.78
C THR A 89 7.17 12.12 -0.75
N ILE A 90 7.01 13.11 0.13
CA ILE A 90 5.91 13.12 1.10
C ILE A 90 4.57 13.35 0.41
N SER A 91 4.50 14.26 -0.56
CA SER A 91 3.28 14.48 -1.36
C SER A 91 2.82 13.19 -2.07
N GLU A 92 3.76 12.45 -2.66
CA GLU A 92 3.48 11.17 -3.30
C GLU A 92 3.00 10.11 -2.29
N ALA A 93 3.69 9.97 -1.14
CA ALA A 93 3.27 9.04 -0.10
C ALA A 93 1.85 9.32 0.40
N ARG A 94 1.47 10.60 0.53
CA ARG A 94 0.10 11.00 0.88
C ARG A 94 -0.90 10.61 -0.21
N SER A 95 -0.57 10.84 -1.48
CA SER A 95 -1.41 10.43 -2.62
C SER A 95 -1.65 8.92 -2.61
N TYR A 96 -0.59 8.13 -2.37
CA TYR A 96 -0.68 6.69 -2.22
C TYR A 96 -1.56 6.29 -1.03
N PHE A 97 -1.35 6.87 0.15
CA PHE A 97 -2.17 6.57 1.32
C PHE A 97 -3.65 6.87 1.08
N ASN A 98 -3.96 8.03 0.50
CA ASN A 98 -5.32 8.48 0.23
C ASN A 98 -6.02 7.62 -0.84
N SER A 99 -5.24 6.92 -1.66
CA SER A 99 -5.72 5.95 -2.66
C SER A 99 -5.66 4.50 -2.15
N GLU A 100 -5.50 4.27 -0.84
CA GLU A 100 -5.32 2.93 -0.23
C GLU A 100 -4.12 2.13 -0.77
N ARG A 101 -3.13 2.79 -1.37
CA ARG A 101 -1.86 2.19 -1.81
C ARG A 101 -0.87 2.20 -0.64
N PHE A 102 -1.27 1.61 0.48
CA PHE A 102 -0.56 1.75 1.76
C PHE A 102 0.85 1.16 1.74
N TRP A 103 1.07 0.08 0.96
CA TRP A 103 2.42 -0.47 0.81
C TRP A 103 3.33 0.50 0.06
N GLU A 104 2.86 1.16 -1.00
CA GLU A 104 3.68 2.14 -1.71
C GLU A 104 3.93 3.39 -0.87
N ALA A 105 2.92 3.86 -0.13
CA ALA A 105 3.12 4.93 0.85
C ALA A 105 4.20 4.57 1.89
N HIS A 106 4.21 3.31 2.35
CA HIS A 106 5.25 2.78 3.25
C HIS A 106 6.63 2.84 2.61
N GLU A 107 6.82 2.27 1.41
CA GLU A 107 8.13 2.23 0.73
C GLU A 107 8.66 3.65 0.43
N THR A 108 7.77 4.53 -0.06
CA THR A 108 8.11 5.92 -0.37
C THR A 108 8.60 6.67 0.87
N LEU A 109 7.95 6.50 2.02
CA LEU A 109 8.39 7.11 3.28
C LEU A 109 9.65 6.46 3.85
N GLU A 110 9.84 5.16 3.65
CA GLU A 110 11.02 4.44 4.15
C GLU A 110 12.32 4.98 3.52
N ALA A 111 12.28 5.35 2.23
CA ALA A 111 13.41 5.99 1.56
C ALA A 111 13.88 7.28 2.26
N LEU A 112 12.95 8.15 2.65
CA LEU A 112 13.27 9.36 3.44
C LEU A 112 13.72 9.02 4.85
N TRP A 113 13.04 8.06 5.49
CA TRP A 113 13.36 7.67 6.86
C TRP A 113 14.80 7.19 7.01
N ARG A 114 15.33 6.44 6.03
CA ARG A 114 16.71 5.94 6.03
C ARG A 114 17.74 7.07 6.14
N VAL A 115 17.51 8.18 5.45
CA VAL A 115 18.43 9.33 5.41
C VAL A 115 18.12 10.42 6.46
N SER A 116 16.94 10.39 7.08
CA SER A 116 16.55 11.31 8.15
C SER A 116 17.24 11.04 9.50
N SER A 117 17.21 12.04 10.39
CA SER A 117 17.74 11.96 11.76
C SER A 117 16.86 12.73 12.76
N GLY A 118 17.14 12.59 14.06
CA GLY A 118 16.44 13.30 15.12
C GLY A 118 14.93 13.05 15.17
N ASP A 119 14.16 14.08 15.52
CA ASP A 119 12.70 14.02 15.66
C ASP A 119 11.99 13.70 14.35
N GLU A 120 12.55 14.13 13.21
CA GLU A 120 11.96 13.84 11.89
C GLU A 120 11.99 12.34 11.59
N LYS A 121 13.08 11.65 11.97
CA LYS A 121 13.19 10.20 11.82
C LYS A 121 12.13 9.46 12.63
N LEU A 122 11.83 9.93 13.85
CA LEU A 122 10.79 9.35 14.69
C LEU A 122 9.40 9.58 14.09
N LEU A 123 9.12 10.81 13.63
CA LEU A 123 7.85 11.11 12.96
C LEU A 123 7.65 10.25 11.71
N LEU A 124 8.64 10.17 10.83
CA LEU A 124 8.60 9.33 9.63
C LEU A 124 8.39 7.86 9.99
N GLN A 125 9.04 7.36 11.03
CA GLN A 125 8.80 6.01 11.54
C GLN A 125 7.34 5.83 11.99
N GLY A 126 6.75 6.82 12.65
CA GLY A 126 5.33 6.82 12.99
C GLY A 126 4.43 6.72 11.78
N LEU A 127 4.66 7.53 10.74
CA LEU A 127 3.89 7.52 9.48
C LEU A 127 4.02 6.17 8.74
N ILE A 128 5.23 5.62 8.67
CA ILE A 128 5.52 4.29 8.10
C ILE A 128 4.74 3.20 8.85
N LEU A 129 4.71 3.25 10.19
CA LEU A 129 3.94 2.30 10.99
C LEU A 129 2.42 2.45 10.79
N VAL A 130 1.91 3.67 10.57
CA VAL A 130 0.50 3.85 10.17
C VAL A 130 0.24 3.14 8.84
N CYS A 131 1.08 3.34 7.82
CA CYS A 131 0.96 2.65 6.53
C CYS A 131 0.98 1.12 6.70
N ALA A 132 1.94 0.59 7.46
CA ALA A 132 2.06 -0.84 7.74
C ALA A 132 0.82 -1.42 8.45
N ALA A 133 0.24 -0.69 9.41
CA ALA A 133 -0.99 -1.11 10.07
C ALA A 133 -2.16 -1.25 9.08
N PHE A 134 -2.27 -0.33 8.12
CA PHE A 134 -3.28 -0.39 7.07
C PHE A 134 -3.00 -1.47 6.01
N VAL A 135 -1.74 -1.82 5.74
CA VAL A 135 -1.39 -3.02 4.94
C VAL A 135 -1.90 -4.30 5.62
N HIS A 136 -1.73 -4.43 6.94
CA HIS A 136 -2.29 -5.56 7.70
C HIS A 136 -3.82 -5.58 7.65
N HIS A 137 -4.47 -4.42 7.74
CA HIS A 137 -5.92 -4.33 7.54
C HIS A 137 -6.35 -4.84 6.16
N GLN A 138 -5.65 -4.47 5.08
CA GLN A 138 -5.95 -4.98 3.73
C GLN A 138 -5.77 -6.51 3.59
N LYS A 139 -4.99 -7.13 4.48
CA LYS A 139 -4.81 -8.59 4.59
C LYS A 139 -5.78 -9.27 5.53
N SER A 140 -6.73 -8.53 6.12
CA SER A 140 -7.63 -9.00 7.18
C SER A 140 -6.89 -9.45 8.47
N GLU A 141 -5.72 -8.85 8.73
CA GLU A 141 -4.87 -9.13 9.89
C GLU A 141 -5.07 -8.06 10.98
N GLU A 142 -6.31 -7.87 11.42
CA GLU A 142 -6.72 -6.73 12.27
C GLU A 142 -5.97 -6.63 13.60
N GLU A 143 -5.70 -7.76 14.25
CA GLU A 143 -4.97 -7.79 15.53
C GLU A 143 -3.53 -7.31 15.37
N THR A 144 -2.86 -7.76 14.31
CA THR A 144 -1.52 -7.32 13.94
C THR A 144 -1.54 -5.83 13.58
N GLY A 145 -2.51 -5.40 12.76
CA GLY A 145 -2.71 -3.99 12.43
C GLY A 145 -2.88 -3.11 13.67
N GLN A 146 -3.71 -3.52 14.63
CA GLN A 146 -3.90 -2.85 15.91
C GLN A 146 -2.60 -2.75 16.72
N SER A 147 -1.80 -3.82 16.76
CA SER A 147 -0.51 -3.83 17.46
C SER A 147 0.49 -2.86 16.83
N VAL A 148 0.59 -2.85 15.50
CA VAL A 148 1.45 -1.93 14.75
C VAL A 148 0.97 -0.49 14.93
N LEU A 149 -0.34 -0.24 14.88
CA LEU A 149 -0.90 1.10 15.03
C LEU A 149 -0.69 1.67 16.44
N ARG A 150 -0.71 0.85 17.48
CA ARG A 150 -0.33 1.27 18.85
C ARG A 150 1.11 1.75 18.91
N ARG A 151 2.03 1.05 18.22
CA ARG A 151 3.43 1.50 18.11
C ARG A 151 3.54 2.81 17.34
N ALA A 152 2.80 2.96 16.24
CA ALA A 152 2.74 4.20 15.47
C ALA A 152 2.33 5.40 16.33
N SER A 153 1.28 5.25 17.15
CA SER A 153 0.75 6.34 17.99
C SER A 153 1.79 6.94 18.96
N ARG A 154 2.78 6.14 19.39
CA ARG A 154 3.86 6.57 20.29
C ARG A 154 4.96 7.35 19.56
N GLN A 155 5.04 7.23 18.24
CA GLN A 155 6.09 7.82 17.39
C GLN A 155 5.60 9.05 16.61
N LEU A 156 4.29 9.32 16.56
CA LEU A 156 3.72 10.49 15.91
C LEU A 156 3.92 11.80 16.73
N ASN A 157 5.00 11.90 17.50
CA ASN A 157 5.35 13.09 18.27
C ASN A 157 6.07 14.08 17.35
N TRP A 158 5.50 15.27 17.22
CA TRP A 158 6.04 16.36 16.42
C TRP A 158 5.56 17.68 17.02
N PRO A 159 6.43 18.69 17.19
CA PRO A 159 6.11 19.92 17.90
C PRO A 159 5.06 20.78 17.17
N HIS A 160 4.91 20.59 15.86
CA HIS A 160 3.97 21.37 15.04
C HIS A 160 2.69 20.60 14.71
N ARG A 161 1.64 21.36 14.37
CA ARG A 161 0.33 20.81 13.98
C ARG A 161 0.39 20.01 12.68
N GLY A 162 1.32 20.33 11.78
CA GLY A 162 1.48 19.67 10.51
C GLY A 162 2.94 19.42 10.14
N TYR A 163 3.12 18.62 9.10
CA TYR A 163 4.40 18.25 8.52
C TYR A 163 4.23 18.03 7.02
N GLU A 164 4.85 18.88 6.20
CA GLU A 164 4.90 18.73 4.73
C GLU A 164 3.51 18.45 4.10
N GLY A 165 2.52 19.23 4.54
CA GLY A 165 1.12 19.14 4.09
C GLY A 165 0.26 18.10 4.81
N ILE A 166 0.81 17.28 5.71
CA ILE A 166 0.06 16.35 6.56
C ILE A 166 -0.48 17.09 7.78
N ASP A 167 -1.79 16.99 8.03
CA ASP A 167 -2.40 17.45 9.29
C ASP A 167 -2.20 16.38 10.38
N LEU A 168 -1.14 16.53 11.18
CA LEU A 168 -0.75 15.56 12.21
C LEU A 168 -1.77 15.49 13.35
N GLU A 169 -2.44 16.60 13.66
CA GLU A 169 -3.51 16.61 14.66
C GLU A 169 -4.70 15.76 14.21
N ARG A 170 -5.13 15.91 12.95
CA ARG A 170 -6.18 15.07 12.35
C ARG A 170 -5.73 13.62 12.29
N LEU A 171 -4.49 13.35 11.86
CA LEU A 171 -3.95 12.00 11.81
C LEU A 171 -3.99 11.31 13.18
N ARG A 172 -3.47 11.97 14.23
CA ARG A 172 -3.48 11.44 15.60
C ARG A 172 -4.90 11.11 16.08
N ARG A 173 -5.88 11.99 15.82
CA ARG A 173 -7.29 11.72 16.15
C ARG A 173 -7.85 10.50 15.41
N ARG A 174 -7.52 10.34 14.12
CA ARG A 174 -7.95 9.19 13.31
C ARG A 174 -7.32 7.88 13.80
N VAL A 175 -6.02 7.90 14.07
CA VAL A 175 -5.28 6.78 14.68
C VAL A 175 -5.91 6.37 16.02
N GLN A 176 -6.16 7.33 16.91
CA GLN A 176 -6.78 7.05 18.20
C GLN A 176 -8.20 6.48 18.07
N ASN A 177 -8.98 6.94 17.09
CA ASN A 177 -10.31 6.40 16.83
C ASN A 177 -10.25 4.92 16.43
N VAL A 178 -9.32 4.53 15.53
CA VAL A 178 -9.13 3.12 15.13
C VAL A 178 -8.68 2.27 16.32
N LEU A 179 -7.80 2.79 17.18
CA LEU A 179 -7.35 2.08 18.39
C LEU A 179 -8.49 1.87 19.39
N ASN A 180 -9.31 2.89 19.63
CA ASN A 180 -10.40 2.83 20.60
C ASN A 180 -11.55 1.94 20.13
N THR A 181 -11.94 2.06 18.86
CA THR A 181 -13.09 1.32 18.30
C THR A 181 -12.72 -0.09 17.83
N LYS A 182 -11.42 -0.37 17.70
CA LYS A 182 -10.87 -1.55 17.05
C LYS A 182 -11.33 -1.75 15.61
N ARG A 183 -11.82 -0.70 14.95
CA ARG A 183 -12.33 -0.74 13.58
C ARG A 183 -11.47 0.12 12.67
N PHE A 184 -10.84 -0.50 11.68
CA PHE A 184 -10.15 0.22 10.63
C PHE A 184 -11.19 0.85 9.69
N ARG A 185 -11.14 2.18 9.62
CA ARG A 185 -11.83 2.97 8.60
C ARG A 185 -10.76 3.73 7.84
N VAL A 186 -10.73 3.56 6.52
CA VAL A 186 -9.84 4.32 5.65
C VAL A 186 -10.15 5.81 5.81
N PHE A 187 -9.09 6.62 5.83
CA PHE A 187 -9.17 8.07 5.94
C PHE A 187 -8.04 8.69 5.11
N TRP A 188 -8.10 10.00 4.91
CA TRP A 188 -7.05 10.74 4.20
C TRP A 188 -6.11 11.46 5.17
N ILE A 189 -4.86 11.61 4.72
CA ILE A 189 -3.76 12.29 5.43
C ILE A 189 -3.24 13.54 4.70
#